data_AF-A0A3D9H618-F1
#
_entry.id   AF-A0A3D9H618-F1
#
_cell.length_a   1.000
_cell.length_b   1.000
_cell.length_c   1.000
_cell.angle_alpha   90.00
_cell.angle_beta   90.00
_cell.angle_gamma   90.00
#
_symmetry.space_group_name_H-M   'P 1'
#
loop_
_entity.id
_entity.type
_entity.pdbx_description
1 polymer ?
#
loop_
_entity_poly.entity_id
_entity_poly.type
_entity_poly.pdbx_seq_one_letter_code
_entity_poly.pdbx_strand_id
1 'polypeptide(L)'
;MNRLLLIGINTLRGFSGPMFNFLITLFGIKFFGKEDWGTMINALLSVFLIVFIIGWGNKDYLIRKYSKQPSQIYQAFYSNFFSRSLLLPLALILLLFFPITIAIWCIVLVLLMHSYNALESLVIFHQKFGAQFAAELIAFGLIFSSIFYFNNFSLETFLKLYCAAFLFKLLWLIIAMKLWKAHFHLKVSLQEFIAPFWFFMLGLSGWVASKADLYIVNFTMPKAQISEYQIAITAFLLIQSLSYLIILPFTKHLYRLPEKSIAKIKKILAFTSFPLVTLCTAVLWFILEKIAILNLPISFYVFGGLASIPTYFFIVDIMMYYRNKKESSILKINFINALLNLVLTFLLIQKMGIMGAIISVFINQCSFLCFYKFKLIK
;
A
#
# COMPACT_ATOMS: atom_id res chain seq x y z
N MET A 1 21.46 -13.41 15.63
CA MET A 1 20.09 -13.68 15.11
C MET A 1 20.23 -14.24 13.71
N ASN A 2 19.74 -15.45 13.44
CA ASN A 2 19.92 -16.12 12.14
C ASN A 2 19.37 -15.24 11.01
N ARG A 3 20.15 -15.04 9.93
CA ARG A 3 19.75 -14.20 8.78
C ARG A 3 18.38 -14.59 8.22
N LEU A 4 18.05 -15.88 8.26
CA LEU A 4 16.73 -16.41 7.88
C LEU A 4 15.59 -15.88 8.76
N LEU A 5 15.79 -15.78 10.07
CA LEU A 5 14.79 -15.24 11.00
C LEU A 5 14.52 -13.75 10.70
N LEU A 6 15.57 -12.98 10.44
CA LEU A 6 15.44 -11.56 10.09
C LEU A 6 14.71 -11.35 8.75
N ILE A 7 15.00 -12.18 7.73
CA ILE A 7 14.27 -12.19 6.46
C ILE A 7 12.79 -12.57 6.68
N GLY A 8 12.54 -13.59 7.49
CA GLY A 8 11.18 -14.02 7.85
C GLY A 8 10.38 -12.91 8.53
N ILE A 9 10.94 -12.27 9.56
CA ILE A 9 10.30 -11.14 10.25
C ILE A 9 10.05 -9.97 9.30
N ASN A 10 11.01 -9.63 8.43
CA ASN A 10 10.81 -8.55 7.47
C ASN A 10 9.71 -8.86 6.44
N THR A 11 9.59 -10.13 6.03
CA THR A 11 8.54 -10.59 5.13
C THR A 11 7.17 -10.52 5.81
N LEU A 12 7.06 -11.02 7.05
CA LEU A 12 5.86 -10.93 7.87
C LEU A 12 5.44 -9.47 8.09
N ARG A 13 6.39 -8.58 8.42
CA ARG A 13 6.15 -7.14 8.54
C ARG A 13 5.61 -6.52 7.25
N GLY A 14 6.18 -6.89 6.10
CA GLY A 14 5.75 -6.37 4.81
C GLY A 14 4.34 -6.82 4.43
N PHE A 15 3.95 -8.04 4.81
CA PHE A 15 2.63 -8.60 4.52
C PHE A 15 1.56 -8.24 5.56
N SER A 16 1.96 -8.00 6.81
CA SER A 16 1.02 -7.79 7.91
C SER A 16 0.15 -6.56 7.73
N GLY A 17 0.71 -5.44 7.24
CA GLY A 17 -0.06 -4.21 7.03
C GLY A 17 -1.29 -4.42 6.11
N PRO A 18 -1.10 -4.89 4.86
CA PRO A 18 -2.20 -5.22 3.96
C PRO A 18 -3.18 -6.26 4.53
N MET A 19 -2.68 -7.32 5.17
CA MET A 19 -3.52 -8.37 5.75
C MET A 19 -4.38 -7.85 6.92
N PHE A 20 -3.79 -7.06 7.82
CA PHE A 20 -4.49 -6.45 8.95
C PHE A 20 -5.55 -5.47 8.49
N ASN A 21 -5.24 -4.63 7.49
CA ASN A 21 -6.23 -3.72 6.89
C ASN A 21 -7.38 -4.49 6.23
N PHE A 22 -7.09 -5.60 5.53
CA PHE A 22 -8.12 -6.45 4.96
C PHE A 22 -9.04 -7.03 6.03
N LEU A 23 -8.48 -7.59 7.11
CA LEU A 23 -9.26 -8.15 8.22
C LEU A 23 -10.09 -7.08 8.95
N ILE A 24 -9.52 -5.92 9.25
CA ILE A 24 -10.24 -4.79 9.85
C ILE A 24 -11.42 -4.39 8.96
N THR A 25 -11.21 -4.31 7.64
CA THR A 25 -12.27 -3.93 6.69
C THR A 25 -13.35 -5.02 6.60
N LEU A 26 -12.95 -6.29 6.55
CA LEU A 26 -13.85 -7.45 6.49
C LEU A 26 -14.82 -7.47 7.66
N PHE A 27 -14.27 -7.38 8.86
CA PHE A 27 -15.08 -7.45 10.07
C PHE A 27 -15.84 -6.14 10.33
N GLY A 28 -15.27 -5.00 9.96
CA GLY A 28 -15.97 -3.71 10.00
C GLY A 28 -17.24 -3.72 9.17
N ILE A 29 -17.17 -4.19 7.91
CA ILE A 29 -18.35 -4.33 7.04
C ILE A 29 -19.34 -5.36 7.61
N LYS A 30 -18.85 -6.49 8.12
CA LYS A 30 -19.71 -7.54 8.67
C LYS A 30 -20.54 -7.07 9.88
N PHE A 31 -19.94 -6.32 10.79
CA PHE A 31 -20.58 -5.92 12.05
C PHE A 31 -21.37 -4.62 11.94
N PHE A 32 -20.87 -3.64 11.18
CA PHE A 32 -21.50 -2.32 11.09
C PHE A 32 -22.25 -2.07 9.78
N GLY A 33 -22.11 -2.96 8.80
CA GLY A 33 -22.72 -2.80 7.50
C GLY A 33 -21.87 -2.00 6.51
N LYS A 34 -22.27 -2.08 5.24
CA LYS A 34 -21.52 -1.57 4.08
C LYS A 34 -21.53 -0.04 3.99
N GLU A 35 -22.64 0.60 4.32
CA GLU A 35 -22.79 2.05 4.20
C GLU A 35 -21.94 2.80 5.24
N ASP A 36 -22.08 2.40 6.50
CA ASP A 36 -21.37 2.99 7.64
C ASP A 36 -19.87 2.82 7.48
N TRP A 37 -19.41 1.59 7.22
CA TRP A 37 -17.99 1.34 7.01
C TRP A 37 -17.44 2.02 5.74
N GLY A 38 -18.29 2.21 4.72
CA GLY A 38 -17.96 3.00 3.53
C GLY A 38 -17.56 4.45 3.85
N THR A 39 -18.14 5.05 4.91
CA THR A 39 -17.72 6.40 5.35
C THR A 39 -16.30 6.41 5.92
N MET A 40 -15.93 5.38 6.70
CA MET A 40 -14.58 5.22 7.24
C MET A 40 -13.57 5.03 6.11
N ILE A 41 -13.91 4.21 5.13
CA ILE A 41 -13.09 3.97 3.95
C ILE A 41 -12.80 5.29 3.22
N ASN A 42 -13.82 6.10 2.95
CA ASN A 42 -13.65 7.39 2.26
C ASN A 42 -12.73 8.35 3.04
N ALA A 43 -12.92 8.45 4.36
CA ALA A 43 -12.05 9.24 5.23
C ALA A 43 -10.59 8.75 5.19
N LEU A 44 -10.37 7.44 5.30
CA LEU A 44 -9.03 6.85 5.26
C LEU A 44 -8.36 7.00 3.89
N LEU A 45 -9.09 6.87 2.78
CA LEU A 45 -8.55 7.10 1.43
C LEU A 45 -8.02 8.54 1.30
N SER A 46 -8.79 9.51 1.78
CA SER A 46 -8.40 10.93 1.77
C SER A 46 -7.16 11.18 2.63
N VAL A 47 -7.10 10.60 3.83
CA VAL A 47 -5.92 10.68 4.71
C VAL A 47 -4.70 10.04 4.06
N PHE A 48 -4.83 8.83 3.49
CA PHE A 48 -3.71 8.13 2.87
C PHE A 48 -3.13 8.85 1.66
N LEU A 49 -3.97 9.52 0.86
CA LEU A 49 -3.51 10.36 -0.25
C LEU A 49 -2.63 11.52 0.24
N ILE A 50 -3.09 12.24 1.27
CA ILE A 50 -2.35 13.38 1.83
C ILE A 50 -1.04 12.91 2.46
N VAL A 51 -1.07 11.83 3.25
CA VAL A 51 0.14 11.23 3.85
C VAL A 51 1.13 10.78 2.78
N PHE A 52 0.63 10.19 1.68
CA PHE A 52 1.47 9.78 0.56
C PHE A 52 2.21 10.97 -0.06
N ILE A 53 1.50 12.08 -0.32
CA ILE A 53 2.08 13.32 -0.84
C ILE A 53 3.13 13.86 0.14
N ILE A 54 2.80 13.98 1.43
CA ILE A 54 3.72 14.51 2.45
C ILE A 54 5.00 13.66 2.56
N GLY A 55 4.87 12.33 2.43
CA GLY A 55 6.00 11.40 2.48
C GLY A 55 7.04 11.61 1.38
N TRP A 56 6.62 12.06 0.18
CA TRP A 56 7.47 12.53 -0.91
C TRP A 56 8.75 11.68 -1.17
N GLY A 57 8.64 10.35 -1.16
CA GLY A 57 9.76 9.44 -1.43
C GLY A 57 10.88 9.46 -0.37
N ASN A 58 10.60 9.91 0.85
CA ASN A 58 11.58 10.08 1.92
C ASN A 58 12.37 8.81 2.26
N LYS A 59 11.71 7.66 2.30
CA LYS A 59 12.26 6.38 2.78
C LYS A 59 13.50 5.95 1.99
N ASP A 60 13.36 5.81 0.67
CA ASP A 60 14.45 5.33 -0.19
C ASP A 60 15.60 6.34 -0.27
N TYR A 61 15.26 7.63 -0.29
CA TYR A 61 16.25 8.71 -0.23
C TYR A 61 17.08 8.67 1.06
N LEU A 62 16.42 8.57 2.21
CA LEU A 62 17.08 8.55 3.53
C LEU A 62 17.95 7.31 3.70
N ILE A 63 17.48 6.12 3.30
CA ILE A 63 18.29 4.89 3.33
C ILE A 63 19.58 5.06 2.53
N ARG A 64 19.51 5.71 1.36
CA ARG A 64 20.70 6.02 0.55
C ARG A 64 21.61 7.04 1.22
N LYS A 65 21.04 8.07 1.85
CA LYS A 65 21.80 9.11 2.57
C LYS A 65 22.52 8.55 3.80
N TYR A 66 21.85 7.73 4.60
CA TYR A 66 22.43 7.05 5.77
C TYR A 66 23.60 6.14 5.38
N SER A 67 23.49 5.45 4.25
CA SER A 67 24.55 4.57 3.74
C SER A 67 25.81 5.33 3.30
N LYS A 68 25.68 6.60 2.87
CA LYS A 68 26.81 7.45 2.52
C LYS A 68 27.45 8.14 3.73
N GLN A 69 26.66 8.48 4.74
CA GLN A 69 27.08 9.22 5.92
C GLN A 69 26.57 8.54 7.21
N PRO A 70 27.11 7.36 7.57
CA PRO A 70 26.61 6.58 8.71
C PRO A 70 26.83 7.26 10.07
N SER A 71 27.73 8.24 10.17
CA SER A 71 27.95 9.03 11.40
C SER A 71 26.89 10.12 11.64
N GLN A 72 26.14 10.52 10.61
CA GLN A 72 25.20 11.66 10.65
C GLN A 72 23.73 11.26 10.43
N ILE A 73 23.37 10.02 10.78
CA ILE A 73 22.04 9.45 10.53
C ILE A 73 20.92 10.32 11.12
N TYR A 74 21.02 10.67 12.40
CA TYR A 74 19.97 11.44 13.09
C TYR A 74 19.89 12.88 12.58
N GLN A 75 21.03 13.49 12.21
CA GLN A 75 21.04 14.81 11.58
C GLN A 75 20.30 14.79 10.23
N ALA A 76 20.59 13.79 9.40
CA ALA A 76 19.90 13.59 8.13
C ALA A 76 18.40 13.29 8.33
N PHE A 77 18.05 12.49 9.33
CA PHE A 77 16.66 12.19 9.70
C PHE A 77 15.90 13.44 10.11
N TYR A 78 16.37 14.19 11.10
CA TYR A 78 15.67 15.37 11.61
C TYR A 78 15.56 16.47 10.55
N SER A 79 16.64 16.70 9.78
CA SER A 79 16.61 17.66 8.68
C SER A 79 15.53 17.33 7.64
N ASN A 80 15.41 16.05 7.27
CA ASN A 80 14.36 15.60 6.36
C ASN A 80 12.97 15.69 6.99
N PHE A 81 12.81 15.21 8.24
CA PHE A 81 11.54 15.26 8.97
C PHE A 81 10.98 16.68 9.04
N PHE A 82 11.77 17.65 9.49
CA PHE A 82 11.34 19.05 9.59
C PHE A 82 11.10 19.69 8.23
N SER A 83 11.94 19.40 7.23
CA SER A 83 11.70 19.90 5.88
C SER A 83 10.35 19.40 5.36
N ARG A 84 10.02 18.11 5.55
CA ARG A 84 8.74 17.53 5.12
C ARG A 84 7.55 17.98 5.93
N SER A 85 7.74 18.32 7.20
CA SER A 85 6.68 18.90 8.02
C SER A 85 6.13 20.22 7.45
N LEU A 86 6.86 20.92 6.57
CA LEU A 86 6.33 22.07 5.83
C LEU A 86 5.18 21.72 4.86
N LEU A 87 5.00 20.46 4.50
CA LEU A 87 3.87 19.99 3.68
C LEU A 87 2.63 19.66 4.52
N LEU A 88 2.73 19.60 5.85
CA LEU A 88 1.59 19.31 6.74
C LEU A 88 0.39 20.25 6.57
N PRO A 89 0.55 21.56 6.25
CA PRO A 89 -0.58 22.43 5.97
C PRO A 89 -1.50 21.95 4.84
N LEU A 90 -1.03 21.07 3.93
CA LEU A 90 -1.88 20.43 2.93
C LEU A 90 -3.00 19.59 3.56
N ALA A 91 -2.84 19.13 4.80
CA ALA A 91 -3.89 18.42 5.54
C ALA A 91 -5.12 19.30 5.81
N LEU A 92 -4.98 20.63 5.81
CA LEU A 92 -6.11 21.56 6.00
C LEU A 92 -7.15 21.46 4.88
N ILE A 93 -6.78 20.92 3.71
CA ILE A 93 -7.72 20.65 2.60
C ILE A 93 -8.86 19.73 3.06
N LEU A 94 -8.64 18.87 4.06
CA LEU A 94 -9.68 17.98 4.61
C LEU A 94 -10.86 18.75 5.23
N LEU A 95 -10.67 20.00 5.66
CA LEU A 95 -11.74 20.86 6.16
C LEU A 95 -12.77 21.21 5.07
N LEU A 96 -12.41 21.10 3.80
CA LEU A 96 -13.32 21.32 2.66
C LEU A 96 -14.22 20.12 2.39
N PHE A 97 -13.81 18.92 2.79
CA PHE A 97 -14.50 17.66 2.44
C PHE A 97 -15.25 17.03 3.60
N PHE A 98 -14.91 17.36 4.85
CA PHE A 98 -15.48 16.74 6.04
C PHE A 98 -15.96 17.78 7.05
N PRO A 99 -16.99 17.44 7.87
CA PRO A 99 -17.37 18.25 9.02
C PRO A 99 -16.17 18.52 9.94
N ILE A 100 -16.16 19.69 10.58
CA ILE A 100 -15.01 20.20 11.35
C ILE A 100 -14.47 19.18 12.35
N THR A 101 -15.34 18.49 13.10
CA THR A 101 -14.94 17.48 14.09
C THR A 101 -14.21 16.30 13.45
N ILE A 102 -14.76 15.75 12.36
CA ILE A 102 -14.16 14.64 11.60
C ILE A 102 -12.84 15.09 10.95
N ALA A 103 -12.84 16.27 10.33
CA ALA A 103 -11.67 16.84 9.68
C ALA A 103 -10.50 17.02 10.65
N ILE A 104 -10.76 17.50 11.88
CA ILE A 104 -9.73 17.62 12.92
C ILE A 104 -9.11 16.25 13.24
N TRP A 105 -9.93 15.20 13.43
CA TRP A 105 -9.40 13.86 13.69
C TRP A 105 -8.63 13.30 12.50
N CYS A 106 -9.07 13.56 11.27
CA CYS A 106 -8.32 13.18 10.08
C CYS A 106 -6.97 13.93 9.98
N ILE A 107 -6.91 15.22 10.33
CA ILE A 107 -5.66 16.00 10.37
C ILE A 107 -4.72 15.45 11.44
N VAL A 108 -5.23 15.17 12.64
CA VAL A 108 -4.44 14.52 13.71
C VAL A 108 -3.90 13.18 13.24
N LEU A 109 -4.71 12.39 12.54
CA LEU A 109 -4.27 11.12 11.96
C LEU A 109 -3.17 11.33 10.92
N VAL A 110 -3.28 12.33 10.03
CA VAL A 110 -2.21 12.68 9.06
C VAL A 110 -0.90 13.03 9.78
N LEU A 111 -0.96 13.82 10.86
CA LEU A 111 0.21 14.21 11.65
C LEU A 111 0.91 12.99 12.28
N LEU A 112 0.12 12.08 12.85
CA LEU A 112 0.62 10.85 13.48
C LEU A 112 1.19 9.89 12.43
N MET A 113 0.51 9.73 11.30
CA MET A 113 0.97 8.89 10.19
C MET A 113 2.26 9.44 9.55
N HIS A 114 2.37 10.75 9.35
CA HIS A 114 3.60 11.40 8.87
C HIS A 114 4.77 11.10 9.82
N SER A 115 4.56 11.29 11.12
CA SER A 115 5.57 11.05 12.14
C SER A 115 6.00 9.58 12.18
N TYR A 116 5.03 8.66 12.17
CA TYR A 116 5.29 7.22 12.16
C TYR A 116 6.02 6.77 10.88
N ASN A 117 5.56 7.20 9.71
CA ASN A 117 6.16 6.83 8.43
C ASN A 117 7.58 7.36 8.27
N ALA A 118 7.89 8.54 8.82
CA ALA A 118 9.26 9.07 8.82
C ALA A 118 10.24 8.11 9.53
N LEU A 119 9.80 7.45 10.60
CA LEU A 119 10.61 6.49 11.36
C LEU A 119 10.93 5.21 10.60
N GLU A 120 10.20 4.89 9.52
CA GLU A 120 10.40 3.64 8.79
C GLU A 120 11.81 3.52 8.22
N SER A 121 12.40 4.63 7.77
CA SER A 121 13.78 4.68 7.25
C SER A 121 14.81 4.28 8.32
N LEU A 122 14.62 4.74 9.57
CA LEU A 122 15.46 4.38 10.72
C LEU A 122 15.26 2.92 11.14
N VAL A 123 14.02 2.43 11.12
CA VAL A 123 13.73 1.01 11.42
C VAL A 123 14.46 0.09 10.45
N ILE A 124 14.46 0.42 9.16
CA ILE A 124 15.15 -0.36 8.13
C ILE A 124 16.66 -0.31 8.34
N PHE A 125 17.20 0.88 8.59
CA PHE A 125 18.65 1.06 8.78
C PHE A 125 19.17 0.30 10.02
N HIS A 126 18.49 0.42 11.16
CA HIS A 126 18.86 -0.28 12.40
C HIS A 126 18.32 -1.71 12.49
N GLN A 127 17.66 -2.21 11.44
CA GLN A 127 17.08 -3.55 11.35
C GLN A 127 16.11 -3.88 12.50
N LYS A 128 15.37 -2.89 13.01
CA LYS A 128 14.41 -3.04 14.12
C LYS A 128 13.04 -3.56 13.64
N PHE A 129 13.04 -4.50 12.69
CA PHE A 129 11.83 -5.02 12.04
C PHE A 129 10.84 -5.65 13.03
N GLY A 130 11.35 -6.37 14.04
CA GLY A 130 10.51 -6.99 15.06
C GLY A 130 9.75 -5.97 15.92
N ALA A 131 10.37 -4.83 16.24
CA ALA A 131 9.73 -3.78 17.01
C ALA A 131 8.58 -3.12 16.21
N GLN A 132 8.80 -2.87 14.91
CA GLN A 132 7.74 -2.37 14.04
C GLN A 132 6.61 -3.38 13.85
N PHE A 133 6.94 -4.66 13.67
CA PHE A 133 5.93 -5.71 13.57
C PHE A 133 5.08 -5.84 14.85
N ALA A 134 5.71 -5.77 16.03
CA ALA A 134 4.99 -5.76 17.30
C ALA A 134 4.06 -4.54 17.43
N ALA A 135 4.53 -3.34 17.03
CA ALA A 135 3.69 -2.14 17.01
C ALA A 135 2.47 -2.29 16.09
N GLU A 136 2.68 -2.84 14.89
CA GLU A 136 1.60 -3.15 13.93
C GLU A 136 0.60 -4.16 14.52
N LEU A 137 1.08 -5.23 15.15
CA LEU A 137 0.22 -6.27 15.72
C LEU A 137 -0.63 -5.75 16.89
N ILE A 138 -0.05 -4.96 17.79
CA ILE A 138 -0.79 -4.40 18.94
C ILE A 138 -1.83 -3.38 18.45
N ALA A 139 -1.45 -2.50 17.53
CA ALA A 139 -2.37 -1.53 16.96
C ALA A 139 -3.50 -2.19 16.16
N PHE A 140 -3.19 -3.24 15.41
CA PHE A 140 -4.20 -4.10 14.79
C PHE A 140 -5.12 -4.70 15.86
N GLY A 141 -4.57 -5.30 16.92
CA GLY A 141 -5.35 -5.87 18.01
C GLY A 141 -6.29 -4.87 18.67
N LEU A 142 -5.85 -3.61 18.85
CA LEU A 142 -6.66 -2.52 19.40
C LEU A 142 -7.84 -2.16 18.49
N ILE A 143 -7.58 -1.94 17.20
CA ILE A 143 -8.64 -1.59 16.24
C ILE A 143 -9.57 -2.79 16.04
N PHE A 144 -9.01 -3.99 15.89
CA PHE A 144 -9.76 -5.20 15.65
C PHE A 144 -10.67 -5.57 16.82
N SER A 145 -10.19 -5.50 18.06
CA SER A 145 -11.02 -5.76 19.25
C SER A 145 -12.13 -4.73 19.41
N SER A 146 -11.87 -3.47 19.04
CA SER A 146 -12.88 -2.41 19.12
C SER A 146 -14.11 -2.68 18.24
N ILE A 147 -13.94 -3.37 17.10
CA ILE A 147 -15.05 -3.76 16.21
C ILE A 147 -16.05 -4.66 16.93
N PHE A 148 -15.58 -5.54 17.83
CA PHE A 148 -16.45 -6.43 18.59
C PHE A 148 -16.97 -5.80 19.89
N TYR A 149 -16.33 -4.71 20.35
CA TYR A 149 -16.69 -4.03 21.58
C TYR A 149 -17.80 -3.00 21.38
N PHE A 150 -17.77 -2.26 20.27
CA PHE A 150 -18.78 -1.25 19.97
C PHE A 150 -19.99 -1.86 19.25
N ASN A 151 -21.19 -1.65 19.79
CA ASN A 151 -22.44 -2.12 19.18
C ASN A 151 -22.91 -1.25 18.01
N ASN A 152 -22.58 0.05 18.04
CA ASN A 152 -23.00 1.02 17.03
C ASN A 152 -21.79 1.66 16.38
N PHE A 153 -21.88 1.91 15.07
CA PHE A 153 -20.84 2.60 14.34
C PHE A 153 -20.88 4.11 14.59
N SER A 154 -19.72 4.68 14.86
CA SER A 154 -19.51 6.12 14.83
C SER A 154 -18.16 6.41 14.19
N LEU A 155 -18.18 7.14 13.07
CA LEU A 155 -16.99 7.52 12.33
C LEU A 155 -15.98 8.25 13.23
N GLU A 156 -16.45 9.14 14.10
CA GLU A 156 -15.60 9.88 15.02
C GLU A 156 -14.88 8.95 16.01
N THR A 157 -15.59 7.97 16.58
CA THR A 157 -15.00 7.00 17.51
C THR A 157 -13.93 6.15 16.83
N PHE A 158 -14.19 5.67 15.61
CA PHE A 158 -13.20 4.89 14.85
C PHE A 158 -12.00 5.75 14.45
N LEU A 159 -12.18 7.02 14.06
CA LEU A 159 -11.04 7.91 13.80
C LEU A 159 -10.20 8.18 15.05
N LYS A 160 -10.83 8.37 16.22
CA LYS A 160 -10.13 8.48 17.52
C LYS A 160 -9.32 7.22 17.83
N LEU A 161 -9.90 6.04 17.60
CA LEU A 161 -9.20 4.76 17.80
C LEU A 161 -8.02 4.60 16.85
N TYR A 162 -8.15 4.99 15.59
CA TYR A 162 -7.04 5.02 14.64
C TYR A 162 -5.95 5.99 15.08
N CYS A 163 -6.31 7.19 15.56
CA CYS A 163 -5.35 8.12 16.14
C CYS A 163 -4.62 7.52 17.34
N ALA A 164 -5.35 6.90 18.27
CA ALA A 164 -4.77 6.23 19.44
C ALA A 164 -3.83 5.09 19.02
N ALA A 165 -4.23 4.28 18.04
CA ALA A 165 -3.42 3.19 17.50
C ALA A 165 -2.12 3.70 16.85
N PHE A 166 -2.19 4.77 16.04
CA PHE A 166 -1.00 5.37 15.43
C PHE A 166 -0.12 6.10 16.44
N LEU A 167 -0.69 6.74 17.46
CA LEU A 167 0.05 7.33 18.56
C LEU A 167 0.81 6.24 19.33
N PHE A 168 0.16 5.12 19.64
CA PHE A 168 0.83 3.98 20.25
C PHE A 168 1.98 3.46 19.38
N LYS A 169 1.74 3.23 18.09
CA LYS A 169 2.78 2.80 17.14
C LYS A 169 3.99 3.74 17.15
N LEU A 170 3.73 5.04 17.13
CA LEU A 170 4.75 6.09 17.14
C LEU A 170 5.56 6.04 18.44
N LEU A 171 4.90 6.07 19.60
CA LEU A 171 5.54 6.03 20.91
C LEU A 171 6.37 4.76 21.11
N TRP A 172 5.82 3.60 20.73
CA TRP A 172 6.52 2.32 20.80
C TRP A 172 7.83 2.34 19.99
N LEU A 173 7.81 2.87 18.77
CA LEU A 173 9.01 2.98 17.94
C LEU A 173 10.02 4.00 18.48
N ILE A 174 9.55 5.12 19.03
CA ILE A 174 10.43 6.11 19.69
C ILE A 174 11.18 5.45 20.84
N ILE A 175 10.49 4.67 21.66
CA ILE A 175 11.07 3.91 22.78
C ILE A 175 12.04 2.83 22.28
N ALA A 176 11.60 2.00 21.33
CA ALA A 176 12.39 0.87 20.82
C ALA A 176 13.69 1.31 20.12
N MET A 177 13.69 2.50 19.51
CA MET A 177 14.86 3.09 18.85
C MET A 177 15.66 4.03 19.77
N LYS A 178 15.18 4.31 20.99
CA LYS A 178 15.82 5.22 21.96
C LYS A 178 16.13 6.60 21.35
N LEU A 179 15.19 7.12 20.55
CA LEU A 179 15.35 8.38 19.79
C LEU A 179 15.67 9.58 20.69
N TRP A 180 15.26 9.55 21.97
CA TRP A 180 15.58 10.59 22.96
C TRP A 180 17.08 10.75 23.24
N LYS A 181 17.92 9.76 22.93
CA LYS A 181 19.38 9.86 23.09
C LYS A 181 20.07 10.52 21.89
N ALA A 182 19.35 10.73 20.79
CA ALA A 182 19.93 11.29 19.58
C ALA A 182 20.08 12.81 19.72
N HIS A 183 21.19 13.34 19.21
CA HIS A 183 21.39 14.78 19.12
C HIS A 183 20.36 15.40 18.19
N PHE A 184 19.56 16.31 18.73
CA PHE A 184 18.56 17.03 17.99
C PHE A 184 19.23 18.04 17.05
N HIS A 185 18.80 18.08 15.79
CA HIS A 185 19.35 19.03 14.82
C HIS A 185 18.25 19.50 13.87
N LEU A 186 17.90 20.77 13.97
CA LEU A 186 16.91 21.39 13.11
C LEU A 186 17.60 22.08 11.94
N LYS A 187 17.40 21.56 10.73
CA LYS A 187 17.81 22.23 9.50
C LYS A 187 16.80 21.92 8.41
N VAL A 188 16.10 22.96 7.98
CA VAL A 188 15.22 22.90 6.81
C VAL A 188 16.07 23.14 5.57
N SER A 189 15.93 22.31 4.55
CA SER A 189 16.62 22.52 3.28
C SER A 189 15.73 22.16 2.10
N LEU A 190 15.70 23.04 1.10
CA LEU A 190 15.01 22.79 -0.17
C LEU A 190 15.62 21.60 -0.94
N GLN A 191 16.90 21.28 -0.71
CA GLN A 191 17.52 20.10 -1.32
C GLN A 191 16.86 18.80 -0.86
N GLU A 192 16.30 18.78 0.36
CA GLU A 192 15.53 17.64 0.87
C GLU A 192 14.23 17.41 0.09
N PHE A 193 13.75 18.40 -0.68
CA PHE A 193 12.58 18.29 -1.56
C PHE A 193 12.92 17.77 -2.96
N ILE A 194 13.99 18.31 -3.54
CA ILE A 194 14.40 18.04 -4.92
C ILE A 194 15.02 16.63 -5.02
N ALA A 195 15.91 16.27 -4.10
CA ALA A 195 16.65 15.03 -4.20
C ALA A 195 15.78 13.75 -4.15
N PRO A 196 14.69 13.69 -3.36
CA PRO A 196 13.80 12.53 -3.34
C PRO A 196 12.76 12.51 -4.48
N PHE A 197 12.69 13.55 -5.32
CA PHE A 197 11.64 13.71 -6.31
C PHE A 197 11.47 12.49 -7.23
N TRP A 198 12.56 11.88 -7.69
CA TRP A 198 12.49 10.67 -8.52
C TRP A 198 11.93 9.46 -7.77
N PHE A 199 12.22 9.31 -6.48
CA PHE A 199 11.62 8.27 -5.65
C PHE A 199 10.13 8.54 -5.42
N PHE A 200 9.76 9.80 -5.24
CA PHE A 200 8.36 10.20 -5.18
C PHE A 200 7.62 9.85 -6.48
N MET A 201 8.17 10.20 -7.65
CA MET A 201 7.55 9.89 -8.94
C MET A 201 7.41 8.38 -9.18
N LEU A 202 8.40 7.58 -8.74
CA LEU A 202 8.30 6.12 -8.77
C LEU A 202 7.17 5.62 -7.86
N GLY A 203 7.10 6.09 -6.61
CA GLY A 203 6.03 5.75 -5.68
C GLY A 203 4.65 6.19 -6.19
N LEU A 204 4.57 7.39 -6.78
CA LEU A 204 3.33 7.97 -7.30
C LEU A 204 2.82 7.13 -8.46
N SER A 205 3.70 6.71 -9.36
CA SER A 205 3.34 5.85 -10.48
C SER A 205 2.70 4.53 -10.01
N GLY A 206 3.26 3.90 -8.97
CA GLY A 206 2.74 2.65 -8.42
C GLY A 206 1.43 2.86 -7.64
N TRP A 207 1.33 3.96 -6.89
CA TRP A 207 0.12 4.30 -6.14
C TRP A 207 -1.05 4.61 -7.09
N VAL A 208 -0.86 5.46 -8.10
CA VAL A 208 -1.90 5.78 -9.07
C VAL A 208 -2.30 4.52 -9.85
N ALA A 209 -1.33 3.71 -10.30
CA ALA A 209 -1.63 2.48 -11.03
C ALA A 209 -2.47 1.47 -10.21
N SER A 210 -2.31 1.44 -8.89
CA SER A 210 -2.97 0.47 -8.00
C SER A 210 -4.24 0.97 -7.31
N LYS A 211 -4.48 2.29 -7.31
CA LYS A 211 -5.60 2.91 -6.58
C LYS A 211 -6.46 3.87 -7.41
N ALA A 212 -6.08 4.21 -8.65
CA ALA A 212 -6.85 5.14 -9.48
C ALA A 212 -8.31 4.70 -9.67
N ASP A 213 -8.52 3.39 -9.83
CA ASP A 213 -9.83 2.76 -9.91
C ASP A 213 -10.67 3.02 -8.64
N LEU A 214 -10.07 2.84 -7.46
CA LEU A 214 -10.73 3.10 -6.17
C LEU A 214 -11.15 4.56 -6.01
N TYR A 215 -10.34 5.52 -6.48
CA TYR A 215 -10.73 6.93 -6.42
C TYR A 215 -11.91 7.26 -7.33
N ILE A 216 -11.96 6.67 -8.54
CA ILE A 216 -13.10 6.85 -9.43
C ILE A 216 -14.35 6.23 -8.80
N VAL A 217 -14.25 5.01 -8.27
CA VAL A 217 -15.35 4.35 -7.56
C VAL A 217 -15.82 5.20 -6.37
N ASN A 218 -14.90 5.74 -5.58
CA ASN A 218 -15.22 6.63 -4.45
C ASN A 218 -15.95 7.91 -4.86
N PHE A 219 -15.67 8.44 -6.05
CA PHE A 219 -16.30 9.65 -6.57
C PHE A 219 -17.66 9.40 -7.25
N THR A 220 -17.84 8.21 -7.85
CA THR A 220 -18.99 7.93 -8.74
C THR A 220 -20.06 7.03 -8.13
N MET A 221 -19.73 6.23 -7.11
CA MET A 221 -20.63 5.21 -6.57
C MET A 221 -21.11 5.51 -5.15
N PRO A 222 -22.26 4.93 -4.72
CA PRO A 222 -22.70 4.98 -3.33
C PRO A 222 -21.72 4.31 -2.36
N LYS A 223 -21.74 4.75 -1.10
CA LYS A 223 -20.86 4.26 -0.01
C LYS A 223 -20.87 2.74 0.18
N ALA A 224 -22.03 2.10 0.03
CA ALA A 224 -22.13 0.64 0.09
C ALA A 224 -21.25 -0.04 -0.97
N GLN A 225 -21.36 0.40 -2.22
CA GLN A 225 -20.59 -0.14 -3.35
C GLN A 225 -19.09 0.14 -3.22
N ILE A 226 -18.73 1.30 -2.65
CA ILE A 226 -17.33 1.64 -2.34
C ILE A 226 -16.74 0.60 -1.37
N SER A 227 -17.47 0.24 -0.32
CA SER A 227 -17.02 -0.74 0.65
C SER A 227 -16.85 -2.14 0.05
N GLU A 228 -17.82 -2.58 -0.76
CA GLU A 228 -17.80 -3.87 -1.48
C GLU A 228 -16.63 -3.95 -2.44
N TYR A 229 -16.43 -2.90 -3.24
CA TYR A 229 -15.33 -2.85 -4.19
C TYR A 229 -13.98 -2.80 -3.49
N GLN A 230 -13.83 -1.96 -2.45
CA GLN A 230 -12.58 -1.82 -1.72
C GLN A 230 -12.13 -3.12 -1.08
N ILE A 231 -13.03 -3.84 -0.41
CA ILE A 231 -12.66 -5.10 0.22
C ILE A 231 -12.28 -6.14 -0.82
N ALA A 232 -13.03 -6.24 -1.91
CA ALA A 232 -12.80 -7.22 -2.95
C ALA A 232 -11.50 -6.95 -3.72
N ILE A 233 -11.27 -5.70 -4.16
CA ILE A 233 -10.03 -5.34 -4.86
C ILE A 233 -8.81 -5.47 -3.94
N THR A 234 -8.92 -5.15 -2.66
CA THR A 234 -7.82 -5.35 -1.69
C THR A 234 -7.49 -6.83 -1.55
N ALA A 235 -8.48 -7.70 -1.55
CA ALA A 235 -8.28 -9.14 -1.52
C ALA A 235 -7.55 -9.65 -2.77
N PHE A 236 -7.92 -9.17 -3.96
CA PHE A 236 -7.22 -9.52 -5.20
C PHE A 236 -5.79 -8.94 -5.25
N LEU A 237 -5.59 -7.72 -4.74
CA LEU A 237 -4.26 -7.14 -4.59
C LEU A 237 -3.37 -7.97 -3.64
N LEU A 238 -3.94 -8.59 -2.60
CA LEU A 238 -3.20 -9.54 -1.76
C LEU A 238 -2.75 -10.76 -2.56
N ILE A 239 -3.63 -11.34 -3.39
CA ILE A 239 -3.26 -12.47 -4.29
C ILE A 239 -2.15 -12.06 -5.26
N GLN A 240 -2.22 -10.85 -5.82
CA GLN A 240 -1.17 -10.31 -6.68
C GLN A 240 0.15 -10.12 -5.93
N SER A 241 0.11 -9.63 -4.69
CA SER A 241 1.30 -9.40 -3.87
C SER A 241 2.05 -10.69 -3.52
N LEU A 242 1.36 -11.84 -3.47
CA LEU A 242 2.00 -13.15 -3.28
C LEU A 242 3.06 -13.43 -4.36
N SER A 243 2.84 -12.99 -5.60
CA SER A 243 3.82 -13.14 -6.68
C SER A 243 5.18 -12.51 -6.33
N TYR A 244 5.15 -11.32 -5.73
CA TYR A 244 6.35 -10.62 -5.29
C TYR A 244 6.94 -11.26 -4.02
N LEU A 245 6.10 -11.66 -3.06
CA LEU A 245 6.56 -12.30 -1.82
C LEU A 245 7.30 -13.62 -2.09
N ILE A 246 6.88 -14.39 -3.11
CA ILE A 246 7.57 -15.60 -3.54
C ILE A 246 8.98 -15.28 -4.06
N ILE A 247 9.15 -14.17 -4.79
CA ILE A 247 10.43 -13.79 -5.40
C ILE A 247 11.35 -13.04 -4.41
N LEU A 248 10.78 -12.26 -3.49
CA LEU A 248 11.51 -11.33 -2.63
C LEU A 248 12.75 -11.92 -1.93
N PRO A 249 12.72 -13.14 -1.35
CA PRO A 249 13.90 -13.75 -0.75
C PRO A 249 15.04 -14.00 -1.74
N PHE A 250 14.72 -14.16 -3.02
CA PHE A 250 15.64 -14.52 -4.08
C PHE A 250 16.12 -13.32 -4.91
N THR A 251 15.62 -12.10 -4.70
CA THR A 251 15.93 -10.93 -5.55
C THR A 251 17.44 -10.70 -5.72
N LYS A 252 18.24 -10.82 -4.65
CA LYS A 252 19.71 -10.68 -4.72
C LYS A 252 20.37 -11.75 -5.60
N HIS A 253 19.86 -12.97 -5.55
CA HIS A 253 20.37 -14.08 -6.35
C HIS A 253 19.92 -13.94 -7.80
N LEU A 254 18.67 -13.54 -8.02
CA LEU A 254 18.09 -13.29 -9.34
C LEU A 254 18.94 -12.32 -10.18
N TYR A 255 19.49 -11.28 -9.54
CA TYR A 255 20.37 -10.29 -10.21
C TYR A 255 21.71 -10.86 -10.68
N ARG A 256 22.13 -12.02 -10.19
CA ARG A 256 23.40 -12.67 -10.54
C ARG A 256 23.22 -13.87 -11.47
N LEU A 257 21.99 -14.34 -11.65
CA LEU A 257 21.70 -15.52 -12.46
C LEU A 257 21.82 -15.21 -13.97
N PRO A 258 22.22 -16.22 -14.78
CA PRO A 258 22.18 -16.13 -16.23
C PRO A 258 20.72 -16.13 -16.74
N GLU A 259 20.51 -15.54 -17.92
CA GLU A 259 19.18 -15.39 -18.54
C GLU A 259 18.43 -16.72 -18.70
N LYS A 260 19.14 -17.83 -18.98
CA LYS A 260 18.53 -19.17 -19.09
C LYS A 260 17.85 -19.60 -17.78
N SER A 261 18.49 -19.37 -16.64
CA SER A 261 17.92 -19.71 -15.32
C SER A 261 16.76 -18.80 -14.96
N ILE A 262 16.83 -17.51 -15.33
CA ILE A 262 15.74 -16.55 -15.14
C ILE A 262 14.51 -16.96 -15.94
N ALA A 263 14.67 -17.40 -17.20
CA ALA A 263 13.58 -17.91 -18.02
C ALA A 263 12.90 -19.15 -17.41
N LYS A 264 13.67 -20.05 -16.80
CA LYS A 264 13.13 -21.21 -16.08
C LYS A 264 12.29 -20.79 -14.87
N ILE A 265 12.78 -19.83 -14.08
CA ILE A 265 12.03 -19.27 -12.93
C ILE A 265 10.72 -18.63 -13.40
N LYS A 266 10.75 -17.83 -14.47
CA LYS A 266 9.54 -17.24 -15.08
C LYS A 266 8.51 -18.30 -15.45
N LYS A 267 8.95 -19.38 -16.10
CA LYS A 267 8.05 -20.48 -16.52
C LYS A 267 7.43 -21.19 -15.33
N ILE A 268 8.22 -21.49 -14.30
CA ILE A 268 7.72 -22.12 -13.06
C ILE A 268 6.69 -21.21 -12.40
N LEU A 269 7.02 -19.94 -12.19
CA LEU A 269 6.12 -18.99 -11.53
C LEU A 269 4.81 -18.82 -12.29
N ALA A 270 4.87 -18.68 -13.62
CA ALA A 270 3.70 -18.59 -14.48
C ALA A 270 2.82 -19.85 -14.38
N PHE A 271 3.41 -21.05 -14.42
CA PHE A 271 2.64 -22.28 -14.31
C PHE A 271 2.02 -22.46 -12.92
N THR A 272 2.75 -22.10 -11.86
CA THR A 272 2.23 -22.15 -10.48
C THR A 272 1.14 -21.12 -10.22
N SER A 273 1.06 -20.05 -11.02
CA SER A 273 0.05 -19.00 -10.82
C SER A 273 -1.38 -19.50 -11.04
N PHE A 274 -1.61 -20.38 -12.01
CA PHE A 274 -2.96 -20.88 -12.33
C PHE A 274 -3.61 -21.64 -11.15
N PRO A 275 -3.01 -22.71 -10.59
CA PRO A 275 -3.61 -23.41 -9.45
C PRO A 275 -3.67 -22.52 -8.21
N LEU A 276 -2.64 -21.70 -7.96
CA LEU A 276 -2.59 -20.82 -6.80
C LEU A 276 -3.69 -19.75 -6.84
N VAL A 277 -3.82 -19.02 -7.95
CA VAL A 277 -4.84 -17.97 -8.10
C VAL A 277 -6.24 -18.57 -8.11
N THR A 278 -6.44 -19.74 -8.72
CA THR A 278 -7.74 -20.43 -8.70
C THR A 278 -8.14 -20.80 -7.27
N LEU A 279 -7.23 -21.42 -6.51
CA LEU A 279 -7.46 -21.78 -5.11
C LEU A 279 -7.74 -20.53 -4.26
N CYS A 280 -6.90 -19.50 -4.37
CA CYS A 280 -7.09 -18.26 -3.62
C CYS A 280 -8.39 -17.55 -3.98
N THR A 281 -8.78 -17.53 -5.26
CA THR A 281 -10.05 -16.92 -5.71
C THR A 281 -11.26 -17.68 -5.16
N ALA A 282 -11.21 -19.01 -5.12
CA ALA A 282 -12.26 -19.83 -4.51
C ALA A 282 -12.39 -19.56 -2.99
N VAL A 283 -11.25 -19.46 -2.28
CA VAL A 283 -11.23 -19.08 -0.86
C VAL A 283 -11.77 -17.66 -0.66
N LEU A 284 -11.42 -16.71 -1.53
CA LEU A 284 -11.94 -15.35 -1.47
C LEU A 284 -13.45 -15.29 -1.72
N TRP A 285 -13.95 -16.02 -2.71
CA TRP A 285 -15.38 -16.13 -2.95
C TRP A 285 -16.11 -16.63 -1.70
N PHE A 286 -15.59 -17.68 -1.06
CA PHE A 286 -16.16 -18.19 0.19
C PHE A 286 -16.15 -17.12 1.30
N ILE A 287 -15.02 -16.44 1.52
CA ILE A 287 -14.91 -15.40 2.55
C ILE A 287 -15.87 -14.24 2.26
N LEU A 288 -15.83 -13.68 1.05
CA LEU A 288 -16.58 -12.47 0.74
C LEU A 288 -18.09 -12.71 0.65
N GLU A 289 -18.54 -13.84 0.10
CA GLU A 289 -19.98 -14.14 0.03
C GLU A 289 -20.54 -14.72 1.33
N LYS A 290 -19.81 -15.59 2.04
CA LYS A 290 -20.34 -16.24 3.25
C LYS A 290 -20.08 -15.47 4.54
N ILE A 291 -18.99 -14.70 4.60
CA ILE A 291 -18.63 -13.96 5.83
C ILE A 291 -19.05 -12.49 5.72
N ALA A 292 -18.77 -11.83 4.58
CA ALA A 292 -19.07 -10.41 4.40
C ALA A 292 -20.40 -10.10 3.70
N ILE A 293 -21.05 -11.12 3.12
CA ILE A 293 -22.39 -11.01 2.49
C ILE A 293 -22.41 -9.89 1.44
N LEU A 294 -21.41 -9.90 0.55
CA LEU A 294 -21.28 -8.85 -0.47
C LEU A 294 -22.33 -9.00 -1.58
N ASN A 295 -22.80 -10.20 -1.89
CA ASN A 295 -23.74 -10.50 -2.98
C ASN A 295 -23.19 -10.08 -4.36
N LEU A 296 -21.89 -10.25 -4.58
CA LEU A 296 -21.25 -9.95 -5.86
C LEU A 296 -21.48 -11.10 -6.85
N PRO A 297 -21.65 -10.81 -8.15
CA PRO A 297 -21.83 -11.85 -9.16
C PRO A 297 -20.56 -12.70 -9.30
N ILE A 298 -20.72 -14.01 -9.57
CA ILE A 298 -19.59 -14.94 -9.76
C ILE A 298 -18.60 -14.44 -10.83
N SER A 299 -19.11 -13.78 -11.87
CA SER A 299 -18.30 -13.17 -12.92
C SER A 299 -17.29 -12.17 -12.37
N PHE A 300 -17.63 -11.39 -11.34
CA PHE A 300 -16.71 -10.46 -10.67
C PHE A 300 -15.48 -11.20 -10.12
N TYR A 301 -15.69 -12.33 -9.46
CA TYR A 301 -14.62 -13.15 -8.91
C TYR A 301 -13.73 -13.77 -10.01
N VAL A 302 -14.35 -14.20 -11.11
CA VAL A 302 -13.62 -14.73 -12.26
C VAL A 302 -12.70 -13.65 -12.85
N PHE A 303 -13.21 -12.43 -13.10
CA PHE A 303 -12.37 -11.35 -13.63
C PHE A 303 -11.30 -10.89 -12.63
N GLY A 304 -11.60 -10.83 -11.33
CA GLY A 304 -10.60 -10.49 -10.31
C GLY A 304 -9.48 -11.54 -10.21
N GLY A 305 -9.84 -12.82 -10.30
CA GLY A 305 -8.88 -13.92 -10.39
C GLY A 305 -8.02 -13.82 -11.65
N LEU A 306 -8.64 -13.65 -12.82
CA LEU A 306 -7.93 -13.47 -14.08
C LEU A 306 -7.02 -12.22 -14.08
N ALA A 307 -7.44 -11.12 -13.46
CA ALA A 307 -6.63 -9.91 -13.30
C ALA A 307 -5.38 -10.13 -12.44
N SER A 308 -5.42 -11.13 -11.56
CA SER A 308 -4.29 -11.44 -10.68
C SER A 308 -3.18 -12.25 -11.38
N ILE A 309 -3.54 -13.05 -12.39
CA ILE A 309 -2.61 -13.94 -13.11
C ILE A 309 -1.45 -13.17 -13.81
N PRO A 310 -1.70 -12.09 -14.59
CA PRO A 310 -0.63 -11.37 -15.31
C PRO A 310 0.55 -10.95 -14.43
N THR A 311 0.29 -10.59 -13.16
CA THR A 311 1.33 -10.14 -12.23
C THR A 311 2.43 -11.19 -12.05
N TYR A 312 2.08 -12.47 -12.02
CA TYR A 312 3.03 -13.59 -11.92
C TYR A 312 3.90 -13.75 -13.17
N PHE A 313 3.43 -13.27 -14.33
CA PHE A 313 4.18 -13.36 -15.57
C PHE A 313 5.23 -12.25 -15.68
N PHE A 314 4.91 -11.03 -15.27
CA PHE A 314 5.80 -9.88 -15.49
C PHE A 314 6.61 -9.46 -14.25
N ILE A 315 6.33 -9.97 -13.04
CA ILE A 315 7.05 -9.53 -11.82
C ILE A 315 8.56 -9.79 -11.90
N VAL A 316 8.99 -10.91 -12.50
CA VAL A 316 10.41 -11.21 -12.73
C VAL A 316 11.01 -10.25 -13.76
N ASP A 317 10.24 -9.85 -14.78
CA ASP A 317 10.67 -8.84 -15.75
C ASP A 317 10.91 -7.50 -15.06
N ILE A 318 10.03 -7.06 -14.17
CA ILE A 318 10.22 -5.85 -13.35
C ILE A 318 11.56 -5.91 -12.59
N MET A 319 11.86 -7.03 -11.93
CA MET A 319 13.13 -7.23 -11.25
C MET A 319 14.33 -7.13 -12.19
N MET A 320 14.20 -7.63 -13.42
CA MET A 320 15.25 -7.52 -14.43
C MET A 320 15.43 -6.09 -14.96
N TYR A 321 14.37 -5.29 -15.02
CA TYR A 321 14.49 -3.85 -15.32
C TYR A 321 15.24 -3.12 -14.20
N TYR A 322 14.98 -3.43 -12.93
CA TYR A 322 15.77 -2.89 -11.80
C TYR A 322 17.24 -3.31 -11.86
N ARG A 323 17.52 -4.59 -12.15
CA ARG A 323 18.89 -5.08 -12.36
C ARG A 323 19.65 -4.25 -13.40
N ASN A 324 18.97 -3.83 -14.45
CA ASN A 324 19.54 -3.09 -15.58
C ASN A 324 19.46 -1.56 -15.44
N LYS A 325 19.10 -1.03 -14.25
CA LYS A 325 18.95 0.42 -14.01
C LYS A 325 17.98 1.11 -15.00
N LYS A 326 16.88 0.43 -15.33
CA LYS A 326 15.83 0.93 -16.24
C LYS A 326 14.58 1.37 -15.47
N GLU A 327 14.76 2.03 -14.33
CA GLU A 327 13.66 2.53 -13.48
C GLU A 327 12.78 3.54 -14.24
N SER A 328 13.37 4.35 -15.13
CA SER A 328 12.62 5.29 -15.98
C SER A 328 11.63 4.58 -16.90
N SER A 329 11.99 3.42 -17.47
CA SER A 329 11.07 2.65 -18.32
C SER A 329 9.92 2.07 -17.50
N ILE A 330 10.19 1.56 -16.28
CA ILE A 330 9.14 1.10 -15.34
C ILE A 330 8.17 2.25 -15.03
N LEU A 331 8.71 3.43 -14.73
CA LEU A 331 7.91 4.62 -14.42
C LEU A 331 6.98 4.99 -15.58
N LYS A 332 7.49 5.03 -16.83
CA LYS A 332 6.68 5.33 -18.02
C LYS A 332 5.55 4.29 -18.20
N ILE A 333 5.87 3.01 -18.08
CA ILE A 333 4.89 1.92 -18.18
C ILE A 333 3.81 2.07 -17.10
N ASN A 334 4.19 2.36 -15.85
CA ASN A 334 3.23 2.56 -14.76
C ASN A 334 2.31 3.75 -15.01
N PHE A 335 2.82 4.90 -15.48
CA PHE A 335 1.97 6.06 -15.76
C PHE A 335 1.03 5.85 -16.94
N ILE A 336 1.49 5.21 -18.02
CA ILE A 336 0.65 4.89 -19.17
C ILE A 336 -0.50 3.95 -18.75
N ASN A 337 -0.18 2.90 -17.99
CA ASN A 337 -1.17 1.97 -17.47
C ASN A 337 -2.10 2.62 -16.44
N ALA A 338 -1.59 3.50 -15.58
CA ALA A 338 -2.40 4.27 -14.66
C ALA A 338 -3.43 5.16 -15.40
N LEU A 339 -3.01 5.84 -16.46
CA LEU A 339 -3.90 6.65 -17.30
C LEU A 339 -4.92 5.79 -18.04
N LEU A 340 -4.48 4.68 -18.62
CA LEU A 340 -5.35 3.70 -19.27
C LEU A 340 -6.40 3.15 -18.30
N ASN A 341 -5.98 2.79 -17.08
CA ASN A 341 -6.89 2.30 -16.04
C ASN A 341 -7.90 3.38 -15.65
N LEU A 342 -7.46 4.62 -15.46
CA LEU A 342 -8.33 5.74 -15.12
C LEU A 342 -9.41 5.95 -16.20
N VAL A 343 -9.00 6.03 -17.47
CA VAL A 343 -9.93 6.22 -18.61
C VAL A 343 -10.89 5.04 -18.74
N LEU A 344 -10.38 3.80 -18.72
CA LEU A 344 -11.23 2.62 -18.84
C LEU A 344 -12.21 2.48 -17.67
N THR A 345 -11.74 2.73 -16.44
CA THR A 345 -12.58 2.65 -15.25
C THR A 345 -13.69 3.69 -15.31
N PHE A 346 -13.37 4.94 -15.68
CA PHE A 346 -14.38 6.00 -15.83
C PHE A 346 -15.44 5.65 -16.88
N LEU A 347 -15.03 5.14 -18.05
CA LEU A 347 -15.96 4.78 -19.13
C LEU A 347 -16.81 3.53 -18.81
N LEU A 348 -16.21 2.51 -18.21
CA LEU A 348 -16.89 1.23 -17.94
C LEU A 348 -17.79 1.29 -16.71
N ILE A 349 -17.44 2.07 -15.68
CA ILE A 349 -18.28 2.25 -14.49
C ILE A 349 -19.66 2.80 -14.86
N GLN A 350 -19.72 3.76 -15.78
CA GLN A 350 -20.99 4.38 -16.19
C GLN A 350 -21.97 3.35 -16.79
N LYS A 351 -21.46 2.30 -17.45
CA LYS A 351 -22.29 1.29 -18.13
C LYS A 351 -22.52 0.03 -17.30
N MET A 352 -21.53 -0.39 -16.51
CA MET A 352 -21.48 -1.72 -15.87
C MET A 352 -21.28 -1.66 -14.35
N GLY A 353 -21.24 -0.47 -13.75
CA GLY A 353 -21.04 -0.29 -12.31
C GLY A 353 -19.73 -0.92 -11.82
N ILE A 354 -19.78 -1.61 -10.67
CA ILE A 354 -18.63 -2.29 -10.04
C ILE A 354 -17.96 -3.29 -10.98
N MET A 355 -18.74 -3.97 -11.84
CA MET A 355 -18.22 -4.92 -12.81
C MET A 355 -17.32 -4.23 -13.85
N GLY A 356 -17.67 -3.00 -14.24
CA GLY A 356 -16.85 -2.20 -15.15
C GLY A 356 -15.46 -1.89 -14.55
N ALA A 357 -15.40 -1.63 -13.25
CA ALA A 357 -14.15 -1.35 -12.54
C ALA A 357 -13.22 -2.59 -12.45
N ILE A 358 -13.75 -3.80 -12.24
CA ILE A 358 -12.88 -4.99 -12.22
C ILE A 358 -12.40 -5.38 -13.62
N ILE A 359 -13.23 -5.16 -14.64
CA ILE A 359 -12.84 -5.39 -16.05
C ILE A 359 -11.75 -4.41 -16.48
N SER A 360 -11.82 -3.13 -16.09
CA SER A 360 -10.75 -2.17 -16.37
C SER A 360 -9.45 -2.59 -15.71
N VAL A 361 -9.49 -3.07 -14.46
CA VAL A 361 -8.31 -3.61 -13.77
C VAL A 361 -7.75 -4.83 -14.53
N PHE A 362 -8.59 -5.76 -14.98
CA PHE A 362 -8.15 -6.90 -15.78
C PHE A 362 -7.42 -6.47 -17.07
N ILE A 363 -8.05 -5.58 -17.85
CA ILE A 363 -7.45 -5.05 -19.09
C ILE A 363 -6.13 -4.35 -18.80
N ASN A 364 -6.07 -3.56 -17.72
CA ASN A 364 -4.87 -2.87 -17.29
C ASN A 364 -3.72 -3.85 -16.94
N GLN A 365 -4.02 -4.94 -16.25
CA GLN A 365 -3.03 -5.97 -15.91
C GLN A 365 -2.54 -6.73 -17.15
N CYS A 366 -3.41 -6.99 -18.13
CA CYS A 366 -3.01 -7.51 -19.44
C CYS A 366 -2.12 -6.52 -20.20
N SER A 367 -2.44 -5.23 -20.14
CA SER A 367 -1.63 -4.16 -20.74
C SER A 367 -0.21 -4.13 -20.14
N PHE A 368 -0.09 -4.22 -18.81
CA PHE A 368 1.23 -4.37 -18.15
C PHE A 368 2.02 -5.55 -18.71
N LEU A 369 1.39 -6.72 -18.83
CA LEU A 369 2.02 -7.91 -19.40
C LEU A 369 2.53 -7.64 -20.82
N CYS A 370 1.72 -7.02 -21.67
CA CYS A 370 2.11 -6.67 -23.04
C CYS A 370 3.32 -5.73 -23.06
N PHE A 371 3.32 -4.67 -22.26
CA PHE A 371 4.43 -3.72 -22.20
C PHE A 371 5.75 -4.38 -21.79
N TYR A 372 5.72 -5.25 -20.78
CA TYR A 372 6.94 -5.93 -20.31
C TYR A 372 7.41 -7.06 -21.24
N LYS A 373 6.49 -7.84 -21.83
CA LYS A 373 6.85 -8.95 -22.74
C LYS A 373 7.36 -8.45 -24.10
N PHE A 374 6.68 -7.48 -24.70
CA PHE A 374 6.97 -7.03 -26.05
C PHE A 374 7.98 -5.88 -26.12
N LYS A 375 8.49 -5.39 -24.98
CA LYS A 375 9.45 -4.28 -24.89
C LYS A 375 9.03 -3.05 -25.71
N LEU A 376 7.74 -2.72 -25.68
CA LEU A 376 7.14 -1.65 -26.50
C LEU A 376 7.70 -0.25 -26.16
N ILE A 377 8.37 -0.11 -25.02
CA ILE A 377 9.02 1.14 -24.57
C ILE A 377 10.50 0.84 -24.33
N LYS A 378 11.37 1.32 -25.22
CA LYS A 378 12.83 1.25 -25.08
C LYS A 378 13.36 2.39 -24.21
#